data_AF-A0A7R9KBM9-F1
#
_entry.id   AF-A0A7R9KBM9-F1
#
_cell.length_a   1.000
_cell.length_b   1.000
_cell.length_c   1.000
_cell.angle_alpha   90.00
_cell.angle_beta   90.00
_cell.angle_gamma   90.00
#
_symmetry.space_group_name_H-M   'P 1'
#
loop_
_entity.id
_entity.type
_entity.pdbx_description
1 polymer ?
#
loop_
_entity_poly.entity_id
_entity_poly.type
_entity_poly.pdbx_seq_one_letter_code
_entity_poly.pdbx_strand_id
1 'polypeptide(L)'
;MHKSMGKQGIQSTLKKVDKEPKIPDMDKIWDTLYLGEMHGALDEKQILWYNIKTIITVMEEPIEDRYHHKDVAYHWIKADDYEEEDLLTHFHEAYDIIDAAVTAKTGVLVHCRAGISRSATIVIAYLMQKLQKPYKEVRALVRSRRDCIEPNDGFVDQLLLFESMAYRLDANHHPFRHLMLRSLAMPPDNRLKLYYERMSVAETLTVDLNYGPQYVCTGCSEGLFNELHVLKNDGSDKYKDMEVCGRVFIEPQRWMGWTKVTETVIRCQTCGQLVGRVGPTYTDCQCGHHMDADSPLKVEMTANMFRNCPKMSLQDITREEYHSIHENQDMNHIWGRVYLGSYEATQNLPELQKHNIRTILTVMDTEIPAANRHPTVKYHYIPAHDIWYQDLMTTFDETYDIIDTAVTSETGILVHSAAGKSRSAATVISYLMKKLGKPYEEVRDLVDQKRPHINPNEGYKFVYNQYNTMLIYTISNSAIKVDIMDQIWHNLYLGSMNDALDSTQHIRYNIKTIVTVMDKPIADGFHCKDITYHWINAKDHDNQDLLTYFPNAYDMMDAAVTAGTGVLVHCRRGISRSATIVISYLMQKLRKPYEEIRELVVANRPAIYSY
;
A
#
# COMPACT_ATOMS: atom_id res chain seq x y z
N MET A 1 -57.98 52.17 -20.88
CA MET A 1 -56.82 52.46 -21.75
C MET A 1 -55.71 51.44 -21.46
N HIS A 2 -55.72 50.32 -22.16
CA HIS A 2 -54.58 49.39 -22.21
C HIS A 2 -53.84 49.64 -23.52
N LYS A 3 -52.55 50.00 -23.46
CA LYS A 3 -51.67 50.03 -24.64
C LYS A 3 -50.61 48.95 -24.50
N SER A 4 -50.65 48.03 -25.45
CA SER A 4 -49.62 47.06 -25.79
C SER A 4 -48.54 47.70 -26.65
N MET A 5 -47.27 47.56 -26.27
CA MET A 5 -46.07 47.66 -27.10
C MET A 5 -45.01 46.83 -26.37
N GLY A 6 -44.23 45.92 -26.91
CA GLY A 6 -44.04 45.30 -28.22
C GLY A 6 -42.79 44.44 -28.03
N LYS A 7 -42.91 43.11 -28.11
CA LYS A 7 -41.75 42.20 -28.02
C LYS A 7 -41.22 41.95 -29.43
N GLN A 8 -40.19 42.70 -29.80
CA GLN A 8 -39.18 42.37 -30.82
C GLN A 8 -37.84 42.61 -30.12
N GLY A 9 -36.82 41.76 -30.15
CA GLY A 9 -36.57 40.51 -30.83
C GLY A 9 -35.07 40.27 -30.67
N ILE A 10 -34.66 39.16 -30.06
CA ILE A 10 -33.32 38.58 -30.23
C ILE A 10 -33.53 37.06 -30.18
N GLN A 11 -33.99 36.51 -31.30
CA GLN A 11 -33.85 35.09 -31.61
C GLN A 11 -32.85 34.99 -32.76
N SER A 12 -31.60 34.68 -32.43
CA SER A 12 -30.55 34.09 -33.30
C SER A 12 -29.24 34.23 -32.52
N THR A 13 -28.48 33.21 -32.11
CA THR A 13 -28.19 31.97 -32.82
C THR A 13 -27.62 30.94 -31.82
N LEU A 14 -28.47 30.14 -31.17
CA LEU A 14 -28.01 28.85 -30.64
C LEU A 14 -28.33 27.83 -31.73
N LYS A 15 -27.38 27.59 -32.63
CA LYS A 15 -27.43 26.39 -33.47
C LYS A 15 -27.37 25.21 -32.50
N LYS A 16 -28.52 24.57 -32.27
CA LYS A 16 -28.54 23.27 -31.62
C LYS A 16 -27.67 22.35 -32.46
N VAL A 17 -26.62 21.83 -31.84
CA VAL A 17 -25.95 20.63 -32.35
C VAL A 17 -27.04 19.57 -32.20
N ASP A 18 -27.72 19.20 -33.30
CA ASP A 18 -28.92 18.33 -33.26
C ASP A 18 -28.55 16.83 -33.46
N LYS A 19 -27.26 16.50 -33.54
CA LYS A 19 -26.80 15.12 -33.71
C LYS A 19 -25.51 14.88 -32.93
N GLU A 20 -25.51 13.78 -32.18
CA GLU A 20 -24.34 13.25 -31.47
C GLU A 20 -23.15 13.06 -32.44
N PRO A 21 -21.91 13.36 -32.02
CA PRO A 21 -20.70 13.13 -32.81
C PRO A 21 -20.62 11.68 -33.31
N LYS A 22 -20.22 11.48 -34.58
CA LYS A 22 -20.27 10.16 -35.24
C LYS A 22 -19.27 9.14 -34.69
N ILE A 23 -18.17 9.59 -34.08
CA ILE A 23 -17.18 8.79 -33.34
C ILE A 23 -16.70 9.70 -32.20
N PRO A 24 -16.95 9.36 -30.93
CA PRO A 24 -16.47 10.18 -29.83
C PRO A 24 -14.97 9.93 -29.60
N ASP A 25 -14.16 10.99 -29.55
CA ASP A 25 -12.72 10.92 -29.24
C ASP A 25 -12.48 10.91 -27.71
N MET A 26 -13.58 10.89 -26.94
CA MET A 26 -13.61 10.84 -25.49
C MET A 26 -14.77 9.95 -25.00
N ASP A 27 -14.51 9.14 -23.98
CA ASP A 27 -15.48 8.25 -23.39
C ASP A 27 -15.94 8.75 -22.04
N LYS A 28 -17.24 8.61 -21.78
CA LYS A 28 -17.84 8.93 -20.49
C LYS A 28 -17.51 7.84 -19.47
N ILE A 29 -16.64 8.16 -18.52
CA ILE A 29 -16.16 7.20 -17.51
C ILE A 29 -17.11 7.15 -16.32
N TRP A 30 -17.38 8.30 -15.69
CA TRP A 30 -18.15 8.37 -14.44
C TRP A 30 -18.80 9.74 -14.26
N ASP A 31 -20.10 9.80 -13.96
CA ASP A 31 -20.89 11.04 -13.86
C ASP A 31 -20.66 12.05 -15.00
N THR A 32 -19.97 13.18 -14.80
CA THR A 32 -19.60 14.14 -15.86
C THR A 32 -18.11 14.12 -16.21
N LEU A 33 -17.39 13.07 -15.82
CA LEU A 33 -15.98 12.82 -16.13
C LEU A 33 -15.81 12.04 -17.44
N TYR A 34 -15.02 12.60 -18.34
CA TYR A 34 -14.65 12.05 -19.63
C TYR A 34 -13.14 11.81 -19.72
N LEU A 35 -12.76 10.73 -20.39
CA LEU A 35 -11.37 10.36 -20.69
C LEU A 35 -11.21 10.27 -22.20
N GLY A 36 -10.20 10.95 -22.76
CA GLY A 36 -10.02 10.97 -24.21
C GLY A 36 -8.61 11.19 -24.69
N GLU A 37 -8.48 11.25 -26.01
CA GLU A 37 -7.27 11.62 -26.72
C GLU A 37 -7.22 13.12 -27.05
N MET A 38 -6.11 13.59 -27.63
CA MET A 38 -5.89 15.01 -27.92
C MET A 38 -6.97 15.60 -28.85
N HIS A 39 -7.47 14.83 -29.82
CA HIS A 39 -8.51 15.28 -30.75
C HIS A 39 -9.80 15.67 -30.03
N GLY A 40 -10.18 14.96 -28.97
CA GLY A 40 -11.38 15.28 -28.18
C GLY A 40 -11.30 16.65 -27.51
N ALA A 41 -10.11 17.08 -27.12
CA ALA A 41 -9.89 18.40 -26.52
C ALA A 41 -9.84 19.55 -27.55
N LEU A 42 -9.77 19.23 -28.84
CA LEU A 42 -9.78 20.20 -29.96
C LEU A 42 -11.14 20.26 -30.68
N ASP A 43 -12.05 19.33 -30.41
CA ASP A 43 -13.38 19.28 -31.04
C ASP A 43 -14.41 20.13 -30.29
N GLU A 44 -14.60 21.36 -30.76
CA GLU A 44 -15.61 22.31 -30.27
C GLU A 44 -17.01 21.70 -30.16
N LYS A 45 -17.39 20.82 -31.10
CA LYS A 45 -18.74 20.23 -31.10
C LYS A 45 -18.91 19.26 -29.94
N GLN A 46 -17.89 18.44 -29.66
CA GLN A 46 -17.89 17.53 -28.52
C GLN A 46 -17.87 18.29 -27.21
N ILE A 47 -17.04 19.33 -27.10
CA ILE A 47 -16.95 20.21 -25.92
C ILE A 47 -18.31 20.82 -25.60
N LEU A 48 -19.00 21.39 -26.60
CA LEU A 48 -20.34 21.97 -26.42
C LEU A 48 -21.40 20.92 -26.12
N TRP A 49 -21.36 19.78 -26.81
CA TRP A 49 -22.35 18.70 -26.66
C TRP A 49 -22.30 18.05 -25.28
N TYR A 50 -21.11 17.73 -24.78
CA TYR A 50 -20.91 17.12 -23.46
C TYR A 50 -20.85 18.15 -22.31
N ASN A 51 -21.08 19.43 -22.61
CA ASN A 51 -21.00 20.55 -21.65
C ASN A 51 -19.66 20.55 -20.89
N ILE A 52 -18.56 20.33 -21.59
CA ILE A 52 -17.21 20.37 -21.01
C ILE A 52 -16.92 21.82 -20.61
N LYS A 53 -16.60 22.03 -19.33
CA LYS A 53 -16.20 23.31 -18.74
C LYS A 53 -14.80 23.29 -18.15
N THR A 54 -14.21 22.10 -18.05
CA THR A 54 -12.84 21.92 -17.55
C THR A 54 -12.12 20.90 -18.43
N ILE A 55 -10.90 21.21 -18.85
CA ILE A 55 -10.01 20.31 -19.59
C ILE A 55 -8.69 20.20 -18.83
N ILE A 56 -8.27 18.97 -18.54
CA ILE A 56 -6.95 18.65 -17.97
C ILE A 56 -6.11 17.98 -19.06
N THR A 57 -5.07 18.67 -19.51
CA THR A 57 -4.08 18.15 -20.45
C THR A 57 -2.93 17.50 -19.68
N VAL A 58 -2.68 16.21 -19.91
CA VAL A 58 -1.57 15.46 -19.31
C VAL A 58 -0.57 15.07 -20.41
N MET A 59 0.29 16.02 -20.78
CA MET A 59 1.22 15.90 -21.93
C MET A 59 2.48 16.73 -21.71
N GLU A 60 3.47 16.56 -22.59
CA GLU A 60 4.75 17.30 -22.56
C GLU A 60 4.55 18.81 -22.75
N GLU A 61 3.52 19.18 -23.52
CA GLU A 61 3.13 20.55 -23.86
C GLU A 61 1.61 20.74 -23.70
N PRO A 62 1.15 21.94 -23.29
CA PRO A 62 -0.27 22.25 -23.19
C PRO A 62 -0.91 22.42 -24.58
N ILE A 63 -2.25 22.41 -24.62
CA ILE A 63 -2.98 22.86 -25.81
C ILE A 63 -2.74 24.36 -26.02
N GLU A 64 -2.35 24.76 -27.23
CA GLU A 64 -2.13 26.16 -27.58
C GLU A 64 -3.39 27.02 -27.37
N ASP A 65 -3.23 28.21 -26.80
CA ASP A 65 -4.30 29.17 -26.47
C ASP A 65 -5.27 29.47 -27.62
N ARG A 66 -4.80 29.39 -28.87
CA ARG A 66 -5.64 29.61 -30.06
C ARG A 66 -6.77 28.59 -30.23
N TYR A 67 -6.67 27.44 -29.57
CA TYR A 67 -7.68 26.38 -29.54
C TYR A 67 -8.54 26.44 -28.28
N HIS A 68 -8.34 27.42 -27.40
CA HIS A 68 -9.12 27.51 -26.16
C HIS A 68 -10.52 28.06 -26.42
N HIS A 69 -11.51 27.41 -25.82
CA HIS A 69 -12.88 27.89 -25.77
C HIS A 69 -13.08 28.84 -24.58
N LYS A 70 -13.80 29.95 -24.81
CA LYS A 70 -13.96 31.05 -23.84
C LYS A 70 -14.57 30.65 -22.49
N ASP A 71 -15.41 29.61 -22.48
CA ASP A 71 -16.14 29.16 -21.28
C ASP A 71 -15.56 27.85 -20.71
N VAL A 72 -14.31 27.52 -21.03
CA VAL A 72 -13.62 26.31 -20.59
C VAL A 72 -12.36 26.69 -19.81
N ALA A 73 -12.21 26.13 -18.62
CA ALA A 73 -10.98 26.20 -17.84
C ALA A 73 -9.99 25.14 -18.34
N TYR A 74 -8.76 25.57 -18.66
CA TYR A 74 -7.69 24.69 -19.12
C TYR A 74 -6.64 24.53 -18.02
N HIS A 75 -6.37 23.28 -17.65
CA HIS A 75 -5.34 22.89 -16.70
C HIS A 75 -4.32 22.01 -17.41
N TRP A 76 -3.06 22.09 -16.99
CA TRP A 76 -1.97 21.35 -17.61
C TRP A 76 -1.11 20.68 -16.54
N ILE A 77 -0.96 19.37 -16.69
CA ILE A 77 -0.01 18.55 -15.95
C ILE A 77 1.07 18.18 -16.96
N LYS A 78 2.28 18.73 -16.77
CA LYS A 78 3.42 18.42 -17.63
C LYS A 78 3.93 17.02 -17.33
N ALA A 79 3.79 16.10 -18.28
CA ALA A 79 4.25 14.72 -18.12
C ALA A 79 4.61 14.04 -19.45
N ASP A 80 5.80 13.44 -19.50
CA ASP A 80 6.19 12.46 -20.51
C ASP A 80 5.53 11.09 -20.24
N ASP A 81 5.55 10.18 -21.23
CA ASP A 81 4.96 8.83 -21.11
C ASP A 81 6.01 7.75 -20.79
N TYR A 82 6.95 8.07 -19.89
CA TYR A 82 7.99 7.16 -19.43
C TYR A 82 7.66 6.60 -18.04
N GLU A 83 8.21 5.44 -17.70
CA GLU A 83 7.95 4.78 -16.41
C GLU A 83 8.50 5.59 -15.22
N GLU A 84 9.53 6.41 -15.44
CA GLU A 84 10.17 7.25 -14.43
C GLU A 84 9.49 8.61 -14.21
N GLU A 85 8.48 8.96 -15.04
CA GLU A 85 7.76 10.22 -14.90
C GLU A 85 6.86 10.21 -13.65
N ASP A 86 6.79 11.33 -12.94
CA ASP A 86 5.99 11.43 -11.71
C ASP A 86 4.61 12.01 -12.01
N LEU A 87 3.58 11.16 -11.94
CA LEU A 87 2.19 11.59 -11.91
C LEU A 87 1.60 11.56 -10.50
N LEU A 88 2.21 10.80 -9.58
CA LEU A 88 1.73 10.58 -8.22
C LEU A 88 1.61 11.89 -7.44
N THR A 89 2.58 12.80 -7.54
CA THR A 89 2.51 14.09 -6.84
C THR A 89 1.42 15.03 -7.37
N HIS A 90 0.89 14.77 -8.57
CA HIS A 90 -0.21 15.53 -9.18
C HIS A 90 -1.60 14.99 -8.85
N PHE A 91 -1.72 13.82 -8.20
CA PHE A 91 -3.03 13.18 -7.99
C PHE A 91 -3.99 14.03 -7.14
N HIS A 92 -3.53 14.72 -6.10
CA HIS A 92 -4.40 15.56 -5.26
C HIS A 92 -4.89 16.81 -5.99
N GLU A 93 -4.00 17.51 -6.70
CA GLU A 93 -4.38 18.68 -7.50
C GLU A 93 -5.39 18.28 -8.58
N ALA A 94 -5.12 17.19 -9.29
CA ALA A 94 -6.06 16.66 -10.29
C ALA A 94 -7.39 16.26 -9.66
N TYR A 95 -7.37 15.65 -8.46
CA TYR A 95 -8.58 15.30 -7.73
C TYR A 95 -9.44 16.53 -7.46
N ASP A 96 -8.87 17.60 -6.91
CA ASP A 96 -9.62 18.82 -6.58
C ASP A 96 -10.26 19.45 -7.82
N ILE A 97 -9.52 19.52 -8.94
CA ILE A 97 -10.02 20.06 -10.21
C ILE A 97 -11.17 19.20 -10.76
N ILE A 98 -10.99 17.88 -10.81
CA ILE A 98 -12.00 16.95 -11.32
C ILE A 98 -13.24 16.97 -10.41
N ASP A 99 -13.06 16.89 -9.10
CA ASP A 99 -14.16 16.81 -8.14
C ASP A 99 -14.99 18.07 -8.11
N ALA A 100 -14.37 19.25 -8.26
CA ALA A 100 -15.08 20.51 -8.38
C ALA A 100 -15.99 20.53 -9.61
N ALA A 101 -15.48 20.10 -10.77
CA ALA A 101 -16.26 20.06 -12.01
C ALA A 101 -17.41 19.04 -11.95
N VAL A 102 -17.14 17.84 -11.42
CA VAL A 102 -18.18 16.81 -11.23
C VAL A 102 -19.24 17.27 -10.25
N THR A 103 -18.85 17.87 -9.13
CA THR A 103 -19.79 18.42 -8.13
C THR A 103 -20.64 19.56 -8.71
N ALA A 104 -20.04 20.41 -9.56
CA ALA A 104 -20.76 21.45 -10.29
C ALA A 104 -21.67 20.91 -11.42
N LYS A 105 -21.65 19.60 -11.67
CA LYS A 105 -22.36 18.92 -12.77
C LYS A 105 -22.01 19.48 -14.14
N THR A 106 -20.78 19.94 -14.29
CA THR A 106 -20.21 20.35 -15.58
C THR A 106 -19.29 19.25 -16.10
N GLY A 107 -19.17 19.13 -17.41
CA GLY A 107 -18.27 18.16 -18.03
C GLY A 107 -16.80 18.49 -17.72
N VAL A 108 -16.02 17.47 -17.38
CA VAL A 108 -14.57 17.54 -17.27
C VAL A 108 -13.93 16.49 -18.16
N LEU A 109 -13.00 16.92 -19.01
CA LEU A 109 -12.22 16.04 -19.88
C LEU A 109 -10.79 15.95 -19.37
N VAL A 110 -10.33 14.74 -19.06
CA VAL A 110 -8.92 14.45 -18.83
C VAL A 110 -8.38 13.75 -20.07
N HIS A 111 -7.33 14.31 -20.68
CA HIS A 111 -6.79 13.76 -21.92
C HIS A 111 -5.26 13.78 -21.95
N CYS A 112 -4.69 12.88 -22.73
CA CYS A 112 -3.29 12.92 -23.13
C CYS A 112 -3.24 12.79 -24.66
N ARG A 113 -2.11 12.36 -25.22
CA ARG A 113 -1.96 12.22 -26.67
C ARG A 113 -2.94 11.20 -27.25
N ALA A 114 -2.98 9.99 -26.70
CA ALA A 114 -3.81 8.87 -27.17
C ALA A 114 -4.96 8.47 -26.22
N GLY A 115 -5.00 9.04 -25.01
CA GLY A 115 -6.00 8.67 -24.00
C GLY A 115 -5.85 7.25 -23.46
N ILE A 116 -4.61 6.72 -23.44
CA ILE A 116 -4.30 5.32 -23.08
C ILE A 116 -3.59 5.22 -21.73
N SER A 117 -2.49 5.95 -21.54
CA SER A 117 -1.59 5.83 -20.38
C SER A 117 -1.76 6.99 -19.39
N ARG A 118 -1.03 8.10 -19.56
CA ARG A 118 -1.03 9.29 -18.65
C ARG A 118 -2.41 9.76 -18.16
N SER A 119 -3.34 10.06 -19.07
CA SER A 119 -4.67 10.54 -18.68
C SER A 119 -5.52 9.45 -18.03
N ALA A 120 -5.35 8.19 -18.42
CA ALA A 120 -6.01 7.08 -17.76
C ALA A 120 -5.50 6.92 -16.32
N THR A 121 -4.19 7.10 -16.08
CA THR A 121 -3.60 7.11 -14.73
C THR A 121 -4.27 8.15 -13.83
N ILE A 122 -4.40 9.40 -14.29
CA ILE A 122 -5.06 10.47 -13.52
C ILE A 122 -6.53 10.14 -13.24
N VAL A 123 -7.27 9.64 -14.23
CA VAL A 123 -8.68 9.25 -14.05
C VAL A 123 -8.83 8.09 -13.06
N ILE A 124 -7.94 7.09 -13.14
CA ILE A 124 -7.93 5.95 -12.20
C ILE A 124 -7.61 6.46 -10.79
N ALA A 125 -6.59 7.29 -10.61
CA ALA A 125 -6.23 7.87 -9.30
C ALA A 125 -7.40 8.63 -8.67
N TYR A 126 -8.07 9.49 -9.46
CA TYR A 126 -9.27 10.22 -9.02
C TYR A 126 -10.36 9.26 -8.52
N LEU A 127 -10.69 8.23 -9.30
CA LEU A 127 -11.75 7.28 -8.94
C LEU A 127 -11.36 6.37 -7.77
N MET A 128 -10.09 6.00 -7.62
CA MET A 128 -9.57 5.30 -6.44
C MET A 128 -9.80 6.12 -5.18
N GLN A 129 -9.42 7.39 -5.19
CA GLN A 129 -9.62 8.30 -4.06
C GLN A 129 -11.11 8.62 -3.82
N LYS A 130 -11.90 8.85 -4.88
CA LYS A 130 -13.33 9.21 -4.78
C LYS A 130 -14.18 8.05 -4.26
N LEU A 131 -13.89 6.83 -4.71
CA LEU A 131 -14.68 5.64 -4.40
C LEU A 131 -14.07 4.80 -3.27
N GLN A 132 -12.85 5.11 -2.82
CA GLN A 132 -12.07 4.35 -1.84
C GLN A 132 -11.95 2.87 -2.23
N LYS A 133 -11.62 2.62 -3.51
CA LYS A 133 -11.57 1.28 -4.12
C LYS A 133 -10.16 0.95 -4.63
N PRO A 134 -9.77 -0.33 -4.56
CA PRO A 134 -8.44 -0.77 -4.97
C PRO A 134 -8.23 -0.57 -6.47
N TYR A 135 -6.98 -0.37 -6.89
CA TYR A 135 -6.58 -0.11 -8.28
C TYR A 135 -7.18 -1.13 -9.26
N LYS A 136 -7.14 -2.42 -8.91
CA LYS A 136 -7.65 -3.50 -9.77
C LYS A 136 -9.13 -3.31 -10.11
N GLU A 137 -9.95 -2.91 -9.14
CA GLU A 137 -11.38 -2.71 -9.33
C GLU A 137 -11.64 -1.45 -10.17
N VAL A 138 -10.98 -0.34 -9.83
CA VAL A 138 -11.15 0.93 -10.54
C VAL A 138 -10.67 0.84 -11.98
N ARG A 139 -9.53 0.18 -12.24
CA ARG A 139 -9.05 -0.07 -13.59
C ARG A 139 -10.05 -0.88 -14.41
N ALA A 140 -10.66 -1.91 -13.83
CA ALA A 140 -11.68 -2.70 -14.52
C ALA A 140 -12.91 -1.85 -14.87
N LEU A 141 -13.34 -0.97 -13.96
CA LEU A 141 -14.41 -0.01 -14.20
C LEU A 141 -14.07 0.92 -15.37
N VAL A 142 -12.89 1.57 -15.36
CA VAL A 142 -12.47 2.49 -16.43
C VAL A 142 -12.33 1.73 -17.75
N ARG A 143 -11.75 0.52 -17.74
CA ARG A 143 -11.60 -0.32 -18.95
C ARG A 143 -12.92 -0.79 -19.52
N SER A 144 -13.95 -0.96 -18.71
CA SER A 144 -15.31 -1.27 -19.19
C SER A 144 -15.95 -0.11 -19.97
N ARG A 145 -15.43 1.11 -19.82
CA ARG A 145 -15.91 2.33 -20.50
C ARG A 145 -14.99 2.77 -21.63
N ARG A 146 -13.69 2.50 -21.53
CA ARG A 146 -12.68 2.72 -22.57
C ARG A 146 -11.69 1.55 -22.57
N ASP A 147 -11.86 0.64 -23.50
CA ASP A 147 -11.18 -0.67 -23.54
C ASP A 147 -9.66 -0.59 -23.74
N CYS A 148 -9.20 0.46 -24.43
CA CYS A 148 -7.81 0.68 -24.78
C CYS A 148 -6.94 1.24 -23.64
N ILE A 149 -7.49 1.47 -22.43
CA ILE A 149 -6.68 2.01 -21.33
C ILE A 149 -5.59 1.02 -20.88
N GLU A 150 -4.38 1.55 -20.81
CA GLU A 150 -3.15 0.84 -20.50
C GLU A 150 -2.09 1.81 -19.96
N PRO A 151 -2.17 2.20 -18.67
CA PRO A 151 -1.06 2.87 -18.00
C PRO A 151 0.23 2.06 -18.13
N ASN A 152 1.37 2.73 -18.37
CA ASN A 152 2.67 2.08 -18.34
C ASN A 152 2.99 1.53 -16.93
N ASP A 153 3.98 0.63 -16.84
CA ASP A 153 4.27 -0.10 -15.59
C ASP A 153 4.68 0.83 -14.44
N GLY A 154 5.45 1.89 -14.71
CA GLY A 154 5.81 2.90 -13.70
C GLY A 154 4.61 3.69 -13.16
N PHE A 155 3.61 3.98 -13.99
CA PHE A 155 2.35 4.58 -13.54
C PHE A 155 1.47 3.59 -12.79
N VAL A 156 1.49 2.31 -13.15
CA VAL A 156 0.82 1.26 -12.37
C VAL A 156 1.43 1.17 -10.96
N ASP A 157 2.76 1.17 -10.86
CA ASP A 157 3.46 1.17 -9.57
C ASP A 157 3.11 2.40 -8.73
N GLN A 158 3.00 3.57 -9.34
CA GLN A 158 2.54 4.80 -8.68
C GLN A 158 1.10 4.69 -8.16
N LEU A 159 0.18 4.09 -8.92
CA LEU A 159 -1.20 3.86 -8.47
C LEU A 159 -1.28 2.86 -7.32
N LEU A 160 -0.49 1.79 -7.36
CA LEU A 160 -0.40 0.80 -6.27
C LEU A 160 0.23 1.40 -5.02
N LEU A 161 1.23 2.26 -5.17
CA LEU A 161 1.83 3.03 -4.09
C LEU A 161 0.83 4.04 -3.50
N PHE A 162 0.00 4.67 -4.34
CA PHE A 162 -1.07 5.54 -3.87
C PHE A 162 -2.12 4.76 -3.08
N GLU A 163 -2.49 3.55 -3.51
CA GLU A 163 -3.35 2.64 -2.76
C GLU A 163 -2.74 2.25 -1.41
N SER A 164 -1.43 1.96 -1.35
CA SER A 164 -0.75 1.61 -0.09
C SER A 164 -0.69 2.77 0.90
N MET A 165 -0.73 4.01 0.40
CA MET A 165 -0.83 5.23 1.22
C MET A 165 -2.29 5.67 1.45
N ALA A 166 -3.26 4.76 1.32
CA ALA A 166 -4.69 5.00 1.52
C ALA A 166 -5.22 6.19 0.69
N TYR A 167 -4.74 6.32 -0.54
CA TYR A 167 -5.12 7.36 -1.50
C TYR A 167 -4.82 8.77 -0.99
N ARG A 168 -3.78 8.90 -0.17
CA ARG A 168 -3.20 10.17 0.29
C ARG A 168 -1.70 10.15 0.02
N LEU A 169 -1.09 11.33 -0.16
CA LEU A 169 0.36 11.40 -0.21
C LEU A 169 0.87 11.50 1.23
N ASP A 170 1.73 10.56 1.62
CA ASP A 170 2.36 10.55 2.93
C ASP A 170 3.88 10.65 2.76
N ALA A 171 4.43 11.81 3.13
CA ALA A 171 5.87 12.04 3.08
C ALA A 171 6.65 11.10 4.03
N ASN A 172 6.00 10.48 5.02
CA ASN A 172 6.63 9.51 5.91
C ASN A 172 6.69 8.09 5.32
N HIS A 173 6.02 7.84 4.20
CA HIS A 173 5.99 6.53 3.59
C HIS A 173 7.31 6.21 2.87
N HIS A 174 8.13 5.33 3.44
CA HIS A 174 9.48 5.02 2.93
C HIS A 174 9.52 4.64 1.43
N PRO A 175 8.64 3.75 0.91
CA PRO A 175 8.59 3.46 -0.52
C PRO A 175 8.33 4.68 -1.41
N PHE A 176 7.54 5.65 -0.91
CA PHE A 176 7.29 6.90 -1.64
C PHE A 176 8.53 7.78 -1.68
N ARG A 177 9.21 7.96 -0.55
CA ARG A 177 10.50 8.68 -0.51
C ARG A 177 11.52 8.02 -1.43
N HIS A 178 11.59 6.69 -1.47
CA HIS A 178 12.47 5.95 -2.37
C HIS A 178 12.12 6.16 -3.84
N LEU A 179 10.83 6.11 -4.21
CA LEU A 179 10.38 6.42 -5.57
C LEU A 179 10.82 7.82 -5.99
N MET A 180 10.67 8.83 -5.12
CA MET A 180 11.10 10.21 -5.41
C MET A 180 12.61 10.34 -5.64
N LEU A 181 13.42 9.42 -5.07
CA LEU A 181 14.87 9.39 -5.25
C LEU A 181 15.32 8.67 -6.54
N ARG A 182 14.51 7.76 -7.10
CA ARG A 182 14.86 6.99 -8.32
C ARG A 182 15.15 7.88 -9.52
N SER A 183 14.52 9.05 -9.60
CA SER A 183 14.73 10.00 -10.70
C SER A 183 16.05 10.79 -10.63
N LEU A 184 16.96 10.53 -9.69
CA LEU A 184 18.20 11.31 -9.48
C LEU A 184 19.43 10.83 -10.30
N ALA A 185 19.21 10.04 -11.37
CA ALA A 185 20.24 9.23 -12.02
C ALA A 185 21.27 9.80 -12.99
N MET A 186 21.09 10.99 -13.54
CA MET A 186 22.05 11.62 -14.46
C MET A 186 21.91 13.16 -14.30
N PRO A 187 22.83 13.98 -14.88
CA PRO A 187 23.68 15.00 -14.21
C PRO A 187 22.96 16.05 -13.31
N PRO A 188 23.69 16.77 -12.45
CA PRO A 188 23.25 17.06 -11.07
C PRO A 188 22.31 18.25 -10.84
N ASP A 189 22.31 19.27 -11.70
CA ASP A 189 21.92 20.62 -11.22
C ASP A 189 20.41 20.83 -11.03
N ASN A 190 19.54 20.14 -11.77
CA ASN A 190 18.08 20.36 -11.70
C ASN A 190 17.30 19.26 -10.98
N ARG A 191 17.86 18.07 -10.78
CA ARG A 191 17.13 16.90 -10.27
C ARG A 191 16.95 16.90 -8.74
N LEU A 192 17.94 17.39 -7.99
CA LEU A 192 17.78 17.61 -6.54
C LEU A 192 16.71 18.66 -6.23
N LYS A 193 16.66 19.72 -7.05
CA LYS A 193 15.61 20.72 -6.98
C LYS A 193 14.24 20.07 -7.19
N LEU A 194 14.11 19.26 -8.25
CA LEU A 194 12.87 18.53 -8.55
C LEU A 194 12.46 17.56 -7.43
N TYR A 195 13.42 16.84 -6.82
CA TYR A 195 13.15 15.99 -5.65
C TYR A 195 12.56 16.78 -4.50
N TYR A 196 13.17 17.91 -4.13
CA TYR A 196 12.67 18.72 -3.02
C TYR A 196 11.34 19.41 -3.35
N GLU A 197 11.08 19.75 -4.61
CA GLU A 197 9.79 20.29 -5.08
C GLU A 197 8.69 19.22 -4.99
N ARG A 198 8.96 18.00 -5.44
CA ARG A 198 8.02 16.86 -5.32
C ARG A 198 7.75 16.50 -3.86
N MET A 199 8.80 16.44 -3.05
CA MET A 199 8.68 16.17 -1.61
C MET A 199 7.96 17.29 -0.87
N SER A 200 8.15 18.56 -1.24
CA SER A 200 7.46 19.68 -0.56
C SER A 200 5.95 19.64 -0.75
N VAL A 201 5.48 19.18 -1.91
CA VAL A 201 4.05 18.93 -2.15
C VAL A 201 3.52 17.90 -1.14
N ALA A 202 4.16 16.74 -1.03
CA ALA A 202 3.76 15.70 -0.09
C ALA A 202 3.87 16.14 1.38
N GLU A 203 4.95 16.84 1.75
CA GLU A 203 5.17 17.40 3.09
C GLU A 203 4.06 18.39 3.49
N THR A 204 3.61 19.23 2.55
CA THR A 204 2.53 20.20 2.80
C THR A 204 1.19 19.50 3.08
N LEU A 205 0.98 18.32 2.52
CA LEU A 205 -0.21 17.49 2.73
C LEU A 205 -0.09 16.59 3.98
N THR A 206 1.12 16.45 4.56
CA THR A 206 1.41 15.57 5.70
C THR A 206 1.39 16.35 7.01
N VAL A 207 0.64 15.87 8.00
CA VAL A 207 0.42 16.59 9.27
C VAL A 207 1.52 16.36 10.31
N ASP A 208 2.30 15.28 10.19
CA ASP A 208 3.33 14.90 11.16
C ASP A 208 4.66 14.52 10.49
N LEU A 209 5.54 15.49 10.28
CA LEU A 209 6.87 15.28 9.70
C LEU A 209 7.96 15.05 10.76
N ASN A 210 7.61 15.05 12.06
CA ASN A 210 8.57 15.09 13.16
C ASN A 210 8.85 13.73 13.79
N TYR A 211 8.61 12.65 13.07
CA TYR A 211 8.72 11.30 13.59
C TYR A 211 10.17 10.81 13.73
N GLY A 212 10.43 10.12 14.84
CA GLY A 212 11.59 9.25 15.02
C GLY A 212 12.84 9.86 15.67
N PRO A 213 13.83 9.01 16.00
CA PRO A 213 15.10 9.43 16.55
C PRO A 213 15.84 10.39 15.62
N GLN A 214 16.47 11.43 16.19
CA GLN A 214 17.25 12.39 15.43
C GLN A 214 18.73 12.06 15.51
N TYR A 215 19.41 12.17 14.38
CA TYR A 215 20.84 11.99 14.30
C TYR A 215 21.50 13.37 14.32
N VAL A 216 22.31 13.60 15.36
CA VAL A 216 22.99 14.87 15.59
C VAL A 216 24.50 14.72 15.39
N CYS A 217 25.18 15.80 15.00
CA CYS A 217 26.63 15.83 14.87
C CYS A 217 27.33 15.54 16.20
N THR A 218 28.34 14.66 16.24
CA THR A 218 29.05 14.38 17.49
C THR A 218 29.84 15.59 18.01
N GLY A 219 30.38 16.44 17.13
CA GLY A 219 31.19 17.59 17.50
C GLY A 219 30.43 18.80 18.03
N CYS A 220 29.17 19.02 17.63
CA CYS A 220 28.40 20.21 18.02
C CYS A 220 26.93 19.96 18.38
N SER A 221 26.45 18.73 18.23
CA SER A 221 25.03 18.35 18.49
C SER A 221 24.01 18.98 17.54
N GLU A 222 24.44 19.57 16.43
CA GLU A 222 23.55 20.05 15.35
C GLU A 222 22.72 18.91 14.77
N GLY A 223 21.43 19.14 14.50
CA GLY A 223 20.54 18.16 13.88
C GLY A 223 20.91 17.91 12.41
N LEU A 224 21.21 16.66 12.06
CA LEU A 224 21.62 16.29 10.71
C LEU A 224 20.49 15.60 9.94
N PHE A 225 19.84 14.58 10.49
CA PHE A 225 18.74 13.87 9.84
C PHE A 225 17.92 13.09 10.88
N ASN A 226 16.84 12.42 10.47
CA ASN A 226 16.07 11.51 11.34
C ASN A 226 15.95 10.13 10.70
N GLU A 227 15.31 9.19 11.38
CA GLU A 227 15.12 7.83 10.88
C GLU A 227 14.35 7.73 9.55
N LEU A 228 13.43 8.66 9.28
CA LEU A 228 12.67 8.68 8.02
C LEU A 228 13.58 8.89 6.80
N HIS A 229 14.68 9.61 6.98
CA HIS A 229 15.66 9.91 5.93
C HIS A 229 16.62 8.75 5.65
N VAL A 230 16.59 7.68 6.46
CA VAL A 230 17.46 6.51 6.30
C VAL A 230 16.94 5.61 5.18
N LEU A 231 17.81 5.29 4.22
CA LEU A 231 17.52 4.38 3.13
C LEU A 231 17.68 2.93 3.62
N LYS A 232 16.55 2.25 3.78
CA LYS A 232 16.47 0.83 4.22
C LYS A 232 16.37 -0.06 2.97
N ASN A 233 17.18 -1.12 2.88
CA ASN A 233 17.06 -2.10 1.80
C ASN A 233 15.85 -3.02 1.99
N ASP A 234 15.29 -3.38 0.85
CA ASP A 234 14.16 -4.27 0.59
C ASP A 234 14.36 -5.61 1.31
N GLY A 235 13.73 -5.78 2.48
CA GLY A 235 13.54 -7.09 3.10
C GLY A 235 14.66 -7.64 4.01
N SER A 236 15.53 -6.80 4.57
CA SER A 236 16.45 -7.25 5.63
C SER A 236 16.32 -6.40 6.89
N ASP A 237 16.15 -7.09 8.01
CA ASP A 237 15.95 -6.56 9.35
C ASP A 237 17.27 -5.98 9.90
N LYS A 238 17.65 -4.79 9.41
CA LYS A 238 19.02 -4.27 9.48
C LYS A 238 19.29 -3.17 10.51
N TYR A 239 18.51 -3.09 11.58
CA TYR A 239 19.06 -2.48 12.79
C TYR A 239 20.26 -3.27 13.35
N LYS A 240 20.34 -4.58 13.05
CA LYS A 240 21.48 -5.44 13.44
C LYS A 240 22.77 -5.19 12.65
N ASP A 241 22.71 -4.56 11.46
CA ASP A 241 23.89 -4.41 10.59
C ASP A 241 24.57 -3.03 10.68
N MET A 242 23.96 -2.06 11.38
CA MET A 242 24.58 -0.77 11.67
C MET A 242 25.86 -0.95 12.51
N GLU A 243 25.90 -1.99 13.36
CA GLU A 243 27.05 -2.38 14.17
C GLU A 243 28.17 -3.08 13.37
N VAL A 244 27.86 -3.66 12.21
CA VAL A 244 28.80 -4.49 11.44
C VAL A 244 29.55 -3.67 10.37
N CYS A 245 28.99 -2.55 9.91
CA CYS A 245 29.47 -1.80 8.74
C CYS A 245 29.96 -0.36 9.03
N GLY A 246 29.49 0.29 10.11
CA GLY A 246 29.92 1.65 10.47
C GLY A 246 29.49 2.76 9.49
N ARG A 247 28.55 2.48 8.58
CA ARG A 247 28.04 3.39 7.56
C ARG A 247 26.51 3.41 7.58
N VAL A 248 25.92 4.58 7.35
CA VAL A 248 24.46 4.77 7.23
C VAL A 248 24.17 5.50 5.93
N PHE A 249 23.24 4.98 5.13
CA PHE A 249 22.83 5.62 3.88
C PHE A 249 21.55 6.40 4.10
N ILE A 250 21.56 7.67 3.67
CA ILE A 250 20.42 8.56 3.80
C ILE A 250 20.09 9.23 2.47
N GLU A 251 18.86 9.70 2.36
CA GLU A 251 18.47 10.61 1.30
C GLU A 251 19.24 11.96 1.39
N PRO A 252 19.40 12.69 0.27
CA PRO A 252 19.91 14.05 0.28
C PRO A 252 19.15 14.98 1.24
N GLN A 253 19.88 15.71 2.10
CA GLN A 253 19.29 16.70 3.01
C GLN A 253 19.57 18.13 2.55
N ARG A 254 18.62 19.05 2.77
CA ARG A 254 18.72 20.45 2.32
C ARG A 254 19.95 21.18 2.88
N TRP A 255 20.34 20.93 4.13
CA TRP A 255 21.49 21.58 4.78
C TRP A 255 22.85 21.20 4.20
N MET A 256 22.95 20.12 3.41
CA MET A 256 24.22 19.63 2.86
C MET A 256 24.82 20.54 1.79
N GLY A 257 24.07 21.54 1.29
CA GLY A 257 24.66 22.63 0.49
C GLY A 257 25.16 22.19 -0.89
N TRP A 258 24.34 21.45 -1.65
CA TRP A 258 24.59 20.77 -2.94
C TRP A 258 25.17 21.58 -4.12
N THR A 259 25.52 22.84 -3.90
CA THR A 259 25.98 23.82 -4.90
C THR A 259 27.36 23.56 -5.51
N LYS A 260 28.12 22.56 -5.04
CA LYS A 260 29.45 22.17 -5.56
C LYS A 260 29.58 20.65 -5.65
N VAL A 261 29.06 20.09 -6.73
CA VAL A 261 28.99 18.63 -7.00
C VAL A 261 30.37 17.94 -7.07
N THR A 262 31.46 18.70 -7.01
CA THR A 262 32.83 18.18 -6.97
C THR A 262 33.26 17.71 -5.58
N GLU A 263 32.57 18.10 -4.50
CA GLU A 263 32.93 17.69 -3.15
C GLU A 263 32.33 16.32 -2.83
N THR A 264 33.19 15.30 -2.79
CA THR A 264 32.84 13.93 -2.35
C THR A 264 32.66 13.82 -0.83
N VAL A 265 32.71 14.94 -0.10
CA VAL A 265 32.72 15.00 1.36
C VAL A 265 31.60 15.88 1.87
N ILE A 266 30.92 15.45 2.93
CA ILE A 266 29.85 16.20 3.61
C ILE A 266 30.35 16.61 4.97
N ARG A 267 30.26 17.91 5.26
CA ARG A 267 30.65 18.49 6.55
C ARG A 267 29.45 19.10 7.26
N CYS A 268 29.43 19.00 8.58
CA CYS A 268 28.48 19.72 9.42
C CYS A 268 28.66 21.23 9.20
N GLN A 269 27.57 21.94 8.86
CA GLN A 269 27.61 23.38 8.57
C GLN A 269 27.93 24.22 9.82
N THR A 270 27.65 23.69 11.01
CA THR A 270 27.88 24.39 12.29
C THR A 270 29.34 24.32 12.75
N CYS A 271 29.98 23.14 12.68
CA CYS A 271 31.34 22.94 13.23
C CYS A 271 32.40 22.48 12.21
N GLY A 272 32.04 22.22 10.96
CA GLY A 272 32.96 21.77 9.91
C GLY A 272 33.43 20.31 10.01
N GLN A 273 32.99 19.56 11.04
CA GLN A 273 33.29 18.15 11.20
C GLN A 273 32.84 17.35 9.97
N LEU A 274 33.70 16.45 9.49
CA LEU A 274 33.36 15.51 8.42
C LEU A 274 32.31 14.52 8.95
N VAL A 275 31.14 14.46 8.30
CA VAL A 275 30.00 13.63 8.73
C VAL A 275 29.60 12.58 7.69
N GLY A 276 29.99 12.77 6.42
CA GLY A 276 29.66 11.82 5.36
C GLY A 276 30.40 12.08 4.05
N ARG A 277 29.99 11.37 2.99
CA ARG A 277 30.53 11.43 1.63
C ARG A 277 29.44 11.19 0.58
N VAL A 278 29.67 11.67 -0.64
CA VAL A 278 28.85 11.45 -1.84
C VAL A 278 29.76 10.96 -2.96
N GLY A 279 29.39 9.91 -3.69
CA GLY A 279 30.21 9.40 -4.80
C GLY A 279 29.44 8.51 -5.76
N PRO A 280 29.81 8.50 -7.05
CA PRO A 280 29.26 7.57 -8.04
C PRO A 280 29.89 6.21 -7.79
N THR A 281 29.09 5.16 -7.70
CA THR A 281 29.51 3.75 -7.57
C THR A 281 30.19 3.34 -6.25
N TYR A 282 29.58 2.34 -5.62
CA TYR A 282 29.97 1.75 -4.36
C TYR A 282 31.38 1.16 -4.41
N THR A 283 32.13 1.32 -3.33
CA THR A 283 33.15 0.34 -2.96
C THR A 283 32.42 -0.80 -2.28
N ASP A 284 32.69 -2.04 -2.70
CA ASP A 284 32.22 -3.25 -2.03
C ASP A 284 32.40 -3.08 -0.52
N CYS A 285 31.29 -3.01 0.23
CA CYS A 285 31.37 -3.09 1.67
C CYS A 285 32.06 -4.43 1.99
N GLN A 286 33.08 -4.42 2.87
CA GLN A 286 33.75 -5.65 3.31
C GLN A 286 32.79 -6.67 3.94
N CYS A 287 31.56 -6.23 4.26
CA CYS A 287 30.45 -7.05 4.71
C CYS A 287 29.72 -7.85 3.60
N GLY A 288 30.10 -7.69 2.32
CA GLY A 288 29.49 -8.40 1.18
C GLY A 288 28.12 -7.86 0.75
N HIS A 289 27.63 -6.79 1.39
CA HIS A 289 26.34 -6.18 1.08
C HIS A 289 26.38 -5.38 -0.22
N HIS A 290 25.72 -5.89 -1.25
CA HIS A 290 25.37 -5.16 -2.45
C HIS A 290 24.07 -4.40 -2.19
N MET A 291 24.08 -3.08 -2.36
CA MET A 291 22.86 -2.29 -2.43
C MET A 291 22.49 -2.09 -3.89
N ASP A 292 21.20 -2.18 -4.22
CA ASP A 292 20.71 -2.02 -5.59
C ASP A 292 21.29 -0.75 -6.23
N ALA A 293 21.85 -0.96 -7.41
CA ALA A 293 22.57 0.02 -8.21
C ALA A 293 21.65 1.11 -8.79
N ASP A 294 20.33 0.91 -8.71
CA ASP A 294 19.33 1.69 -9.46
C ASP A 294 18.91 3.01 -8.78
N SER A 295 19.47 3.35 -7.61
CA SER A 295 19.32 4.67 -6.99
C SER A 295 20.68 5.36 -6.84
N PRO A 296 21.01 6.34 -7.68
CA PRO A 296 22.39 6.85 -7.86
C PRO A 296 22.77 8.05 -7.00
N LEU A 297 21.83 8.71 -6.32
CA LEU A 297 22.16 9.74 -5.33
C LEU A 297 21.80 9.27 -3.92
N LYS A 298 22.73 8.57 -3.28
CA LYS A 298 22.68 8.22 -1.86
C LYS A 298 23.79 8.94 -1.11
N VAL A 299 23.50 9.37 0.11
CA VAL A 299 24.49 9.98 0.99
C VAL A 299 25.01 8.94 1.96
N GLU A 300 26.32 8.71 1.96
CA GLU A 300 26.98 7.85 2.94
C GLU A 300 27.37 8.68 4.16
N MET A 301 26.77 8.41 5.31
CA MET A 301 27.11 9.01 6.60
C MET A 301 28.00 8.05 7.40
N THR A 302 29.06 8.58 8.03
CA THR A 302 29.97 7.78 8.87
C THR A 302 29.38 7.62 10.27
N ALA A 303 29.03 6.40 10.69
CA ALA A 303 28.23 6.14 11.90
C ALA A 303 28.80 6.77 13.18
N ASN A 304 30.14 6.82 13.34
CA ASN A 304 30.78 7.40 14.52
C ASN A 304 30.84 8.94 14.53
N MET A 305 30.41 9.60 13.46
CA MET A 305 30.45 11.06 13.30
C MET A 305 29.12 11.75 13.64
N PHE A 306 28.10 10.95 13.92
CA PHE A 306 26.81 11.40 14.42
C PHE A 306 26.36 10.44 15.52
N ARG A 307 25.47 10.89 16.39
CA ARG A 307 24.88 10.04 17.42
C ARG A 307 23.38 10.18 17.37
N ASN A 308 22.69 9.11 17.74
CA ASN A 308 21.27 9.19 17.98
C ASN A 308 21.04 10.10 19.20
N CYS A 309 20.46 11.26 18.94
CA CYS A 309 19.77 12.06 19.93
C CYS A 309 18.32 11.57 19.89
N PRO A 310 17.83 10.90 20.94
CA PRO A 310 16.40 10.67 21.07
C PRO A 310 15.76 12.04 20.95
N LYS A 311 15.06 12.31 19.83
CA LYS A 311 14.34 13.57 19.76
C LYS A 311 13.30 13.46 20.85
N MET A 312 13.30 14.50 21.68
CA MET A 312 12.24 14.75 22.64
C MET A 312 10.91 14.39 22.01
N SER A 313 10.21 13.41 22.56
CA SER A 313 8.85 13.19 22.12
C SER A 313 8.03 14.40 22.58
N LEU A 314 6.74 14.46 22.24
CA LEU A 314 5.81 15.40 22.89
C LEU A 314 5.82 15.33 24.45
N GLN A 315 6.63 14.45 25.06
CA GLN A 315 6.86 14.28 26.51
C GLN A 315 7.88 15.26 27.13
N ASP A 316 8.58 16.08 26.37
CA ASP A 316 9.55 17.03 26.96
C ASP A 316 9.01 18.45 27.14
N ILE A 317 7.68 18.61 27.05
CA ILE A 317 6.98 19.61 27.86
C ILE A 317 7.11 19.13 29.30
N THR A 318 8.02 19.79 30.01
CA THR A 318 8.49 19.59 31.38
C THR A 318 7.88 18.41 32.18
N ARG A 319 8.75 17.52 32.64
CA ARG A 319 8.47 16.46 33.64
C ARG A 319 7.74 16.95 34.90
N GLU A 320 7.74 18.25 35.16
CA GLU A 320 7.06 18.91 36.29
C GLU A 320 5.63 19.40 35.90
N GLU A 321 5.37 19.76 34.63
CA GLU A 321 4.02 20.07 34.14
C GLU A 321 3.26 18.80 33.72
N TYR A 322 3.92 17.77 33.18
CA TYR A 322 3.26 16.51 32.79
C TYR A 322 2.71 15.75 34.02
N HIS A 323 3.44 15.74 35.13
CA HIS A 323 2.99 15.12 36.39
C HIS A 323 1.97 15.96 37.17
N SER A 324 1.81 17.25 36.86
CA SER A 324 0.78 18.09 37.49
C SER A 324 -0.55 18.10 36.74
N ILE A 325 -0.60 17.57 35.51
CA ILE A 325 -1.82 17.54 34.68
C ILE A 325 -2.46 16.13 34.60
N HIS A 326 -1.71 15.05 34.83
CA HIS A 326 -2.23 13.68 34.71
C HIS A 326 -2.08 12.87 35.99
N GLU A 327 -3.04 13.04 36.90
CA GLU A 327 -3.30 12.04 37.93
C GLU A 327 -3.63 10.68 37.27
N ASN A 328 -2.77 9.67 37.48
CA ASN A 328 -3.03 8.23 37.34
C ASN A 328 -3.64 7.68 36.02
N GLN A 329 -2.88 7.51 34.92
CA GLN A 329 -3.34 6.68 33.77
C GLN A 329 -2.25 5.84 33.05
N ASP A 330 -1.35 5.17 33.78
CA ASP A 330 -0.45 4.17 33.17
C ASP A 330 -1.22 2.95 32.62
N MET A 331 -2.43 2.72 33.13
CA MET A 331 -3.34 1.64 32.78
C MET A 331 -4.76 2.16 32.66
N ASN A 332 -5.45 1.86 31.56
CA ASN A 332 -6.84 2.23 31.34
C ASN A 332 -7.73 0.99 31.23
N HIS A 333 -8.92 1.07 31.82
CA HIS A 333 -10.00 0.12 31.55
C HIS A 333 -10.54 0.33 30.14
N ILE A 334 -10.57 -0.72 29.33
CA ILE A 334 -11.04 -0.65 27.94
C ILE A 334 -12.45 -1.23 27.82
N TRP A 335 -12.60 -2.52 28.14
CA TRP A 335 -13.86 -3.22 27.92
C TRP A 335 -13.96 -4.45 28.83
N GLY A 336 -15.11 -4.63 29.49
CA GLY A 336 -15.31 -5.76 30.41
C GLY A 336 -14.28 -5.77 31.55
N ARG A 337 -13.39 -6.77 31.56
CA ARG A 337 -12.26 -6.89 32.49
C ARG A 337 -10.89 -6.75 31.79
N VAL A 338 -10.87 -6.18 30.59
CA VAL A 338 -9.68 -5.93 29.78
C VAL A 338 -9.13 -4.54 30.08
N TYR A 339 -7.85 -4.49 30.43
CA TYR A 339 -7.08 -3.28 30.69
C TYR A 339 -5.93 -3.17 29.68
N LEU A 340 -5.63 -1.95 29.26
CA LEU A 340 -4.54 -1.63 28.35
C LEU A 340 -3.60 -0.65 29.02
N GLY A 341 -2.29 -0.95 29.02
CA GLY A 341 -1.31 -0.12 29.72
C GLY A 341 0.11 -0.25 29.20
N SER A 342 1.01 0.48 29.85
CA SER A 342 2.46 0.47 29.60
C SER A 342 3.17 -0.64 30.36
N TYR A 343 4.49 -0.75 30.17
CA TYR A 343 5.31 -1.67 30.98
C TYR A 343 5.26 -1.30 32.48
N GLU A 344 5.25 -0.01 32.82
CA GLU A 344 5.19 0.48 34.21
C GLU A 344 3.92 0.02 34.93
N ALA A 345 2.79 -0.04 34.22
CA ALA A 345 1.53 -0.56 34.76
C ALA A 345 1.65 -2.01 35.27
N THR A 346 2.52 -2.82 34.68
CA THR A 346 2.76 -4.21 35.12
C THR A 346 3.45 -4.31 36.47
N GLN A 347 4.10 -3.22 36.90
CA GLN A 347 4.85 -3.13 38.15
C GLN A 347 4.03 -2.43 39.26
N ASN A 348 2.87 -1.84 38.93
CA ASN A 348 2.00 -1.15 39.89
C ASN A 348 1.07 -2.14 40.61
N LEU A 349 1.63 -2.85 41.59
CA LEU A 349 0.90 -3.88 42.35
C LEU A 349 -0.41 -3.39 43.01
N PRO A 350 -0.49 -2.18 43.63
CA PRO A 350 -1.73 -1.66 44.18
C PRO A 350 -2.87 -1.56 43.13
N GLU A 351 -2.58 -1.05 41.93
CA GLU A 351 -3.59 -0.93 40.87
C GLU A 351 -3.98 -2.30 40.29
N LEU A 352 -3.02 -3.23 40.13
CA LEU A 352 -3.32 -4.60 39.72
C LEU A 352 -4.25 -5.30 40.73
N GLN A 353 -4.00 -5.14 42.04
CA GLN A 353 -4.83 -5.72 43.09
C GLN A 353 -6.23 -5.08 43.14
N LYS A 354 -6.30 -3.75 43.07
CA LYS A 354 -7.55 -2.97 43.07
C LYS A 354 -8.48 -3.38 41.94
N HIS A 355 -7.93 -3.68 40.76
CA HIS A 355 -8.69 -4.11 39.60
C HIS A 355 -8.79 -5.65 39.44
N ASN A 356 -8.34 -6.40 40.45
CA ASN A 356 -8.28 -7.87 40.47
C ASN A 356 -7.63 -8.46 39.19
N ILE A 357 -6.56 -7.83 38.71
CA ILE A 357 -5.81 -8.27 37.54
C ILE A 357 -4.94 -9.45 37.95
N ARG A 358 -5.26 -10.63 37.40
CA ARG A 358 -4.55 -11.90 37.67
C ARG A 358 -3.83 -12.43 36.45
N THR A 359 -3.95 -11.77 35.31
CA THR A 359 -3.27 -12.14 34.06
C THR A 359 -2.63 -10.91 33.44
N ILE A 360 -1.38 -11.04 33.01
CA ILE A 360 -0.66 -10.04 32.22
C ILE A 360 -0.26 -10.67 30.90
N LEU A 361 -0.61 -10.00 29.80
CA LEU A 361 -0.19 -10.34 28.45
C LEU A 361 0.82 -9.31 27.95
N THR A 362 2.06 -9.73 27.83
CA THR A 362 3.17 -8.93 27.30
C THR A 362 3.26 -9.10 25.80
N VAL A 363 3.06 -8.02 25.05
CA VAL A 363 3.20 -7.98 23.58
C VAL A 363 4.38 -7.07 23.22
N MET A 364 5.58 -7.61 23.38
CA MET A 364 6.85 -6.91 23.23
C MET A 364 7.92 -7.82 22.65
N ASP A 365 9.06 -7.28 22.25
CA ASP A 365 10.25 -8.03 21.82
C ASP A 365 11.08 -8.57 23.00
N THR A 366 10.69 -8.19 24.21
CA THR A 366 11.33 -8.57 25.46
C THR A 366 10.28 -9.01 26.47
N GLU A 367 10.53 -10.13 27.14
CA GLU A 367 9.66 -10.64 28.20
C GLU A 367 9.95 -9.91 29.52
N ILE A 368 8.95 -9.76 30.39
CA ILE A 368 9.15 -9.24 31.75
C ILE A 368 10.13 -10.17 32.49
N PRO A 369 11.25 -9.66 33.03
CA PRO A 369 12.21 -10.47 33.77
C PRO A 369 11.55 -11.20 34.95
N ALA A 370 11.94 -12.44 35.23
CA ALA A 370 11.36 -13.23 36.32
C ALA A 370 11.42 -12.54 37.70
N ALA A 371 12.47 -11.74 37.95
CA ALA A 371 12.62 -10.94 39.17
C ALA A 371 11.55 -9.85 39.33
N ASN A 372 10.91 -9.44 38.24
CA ASN A 372 9.90 -8.38 38.17
C ASN A 372 8.47 -8.95 38.06
N ARG A 373 8.29 -10.26 38.27
CA ARG A 373 6.99 -10.93 38.21
C ARG A 373 6.40 -11.12 39.61
N HIS A 374 5.12 -10.82 39.75
CA HIS A 374 4.40 -11.02 40.99
C HIS A 374 3.86 -12.47 41.10
N PRO A 375 4.02 -13.17 42.24
CA PRO A 375 3.66 -14.59 42.36
C PRO A 375 2.17 -14.91 42.12
N THR A 376 1.29 -13.94 42.31
CA THR A 376 -0.16 -14.12 42.21
C THR A 376 -0.73 -13.77 40.83
N VAL A 377 0.13 -13.43 39.87
CA VAL A 377 -0.23 -13.02 38.51
C VAL A 377 0.34 -14.03 37.52
N LYS A 378 -0.51 -14.48 36.60
CA LYS A 378 -0.11 -15.32 35.48
C LYS A 378 0.42 -14.43 34.35
N TYR A 379 1.61 -14.74 33.85
CA TYR A 379 2.25 -13.98 32.76
C TYR A 379 2.20 -14.79 31.47
N HIS A 380 1.75 -14.14 30.40
CA HIS A 380 1.81 -14.61 29.03
C HIS A 380 2.70 -13.68 28.22
N TYR A 381 3.48 -14.24 27.30
CA TYR A 381 4.44 -13.49 26.51
C TYR A 381 4.26 -13.82 25.04
N ILE A 382 4.05 -12.77 24.25
CA ILE A 382 3.96 -12.83 22.80
C ILE A 382 5.08 -11.95 22.22
N PRO A 383 6.10 -12.56 21.60
CA PRO A 383 7.20 -11.83 21.00
C PRO A 383 6.69 -10.99 19.82
N ALA A 384 6.80 -9.67 19.93
CA ALA A 384 6.36 -8.75 18.89
C ALA A 384 7.21 -7.48 18.84
N HIS A 385 7.79 -7.20 17.68
CA HIS A 385 8.51 -5.96 17.43
C HIS A 385 7.54 -4.82 17.08
N ASP A 386 7.88 -3.59 17.46
CA ASP A 386 7.07 -2.41 17.14
C ASP A 386 7.38 -1.85 15.75
N ILE A 387 7.25 -2.70 14.74
CA ILE A 387 7.59 -2.41 13.35
C ILE A 387 6.38 -2.67 12.46
N TRP A 388 6.31 -1.99 11.32
CA TRP A 388 5.10 -1.98 10.47
C TRP A 388 4.88 -3.27 9.67
N TYR A 389 5.81 -4.22 9.66
CA TYR A 389 5.66 -5.53 9.01
C TYR A 389 5.64 -6.69 10.01
N GLN A 390 5.65 -6.40 11.30
CA GLN A 390 5.41 -7.41 12.32
C GLN A 390 4.01 -7.98 12.09
N ASP A 391 3.90 -9.28 11.91
CA ASP A 391 2.61 -9.94 11.73
C ASP A 391 2.09 -10.46 13.06
N LEU A 392 1.19 -9.71 13.70
CA LEU A 392 0.49 -10.13 14.92
C LEU A 392 -0.61 -11.18 14.65
N MET A 393 -1.00 -11.42 13.39
CA MET A 393 -2.04 -12.41 13.06
C MET A 393 -1.61 -13.83 13.32
N THR A 394 -0.32 -14.11 13.15
CA THR A 394 0.28 -15.41 13.52
C THR A 394 -0.01 -15.79 14.98
N THR A 395 -0.21 -14.79 15.83
CA THR A 395 -0.49 -14.94 17.28
C THR A 395 -1.92 -14.57 17.66
N PHE A 396 -2.80 -14.33 16.68
CA PHE A 396 -4.13 -13.79 16.94
C PHE A 396 -5.02 -14.75 17.72
N ASP A 397 -5.09 -16.03 17.32
CA ASP A 397 -5.90 -17.00 18.04
C ASP A 397 -5.35 -17.25 19.45
N GLU A 398 -4.03 -17.30 19.61
CA GLU A 398 -3.39 -17.43 20.93
C GLU A 398 -3.69 -16.23 21.84
N THR A 399 -3.50 -15.01 21.35
CA THR A 399 -3.81 -13.79 22.11
C THR A 399 -5.30 -13.66 22.42
N TYR A 400 -6.17 -14.05 21.49
CA TYR A 400 -7.62 -14.10 21.70
C TYR A 400 -7.97 -15.06 22.84
N ASP A 401 -7.47 -16.30 22.80
CA ASP A 401 -7.76 -17.32 23.81
C ASP A 401 -7.26 -16.91 25.19
N ILE A 402 -6.07 -16.28 25.27
CA ILE A 402 -5.52 -15.76 26.52
C ILE A 402 -6.44 -14.69 27.11
N ILE A 403 -6.84 -13.70 26.30
CA ILE A 403 -7.69 -12.60 26.75
C ILE A 403 -9.09 -13.12 27.13
N ASP A 404 -9.69 -13.98 26.30
CA ASP A 404 -11.03 -14.50 26.54
C ASP A 404 -11.10 -15.41 27.77
N THR A 405 -10.08 -16.26 27.98
CA THR A 405 -9.99 -17.10 29.17
C THR A 405 -9.92 -16.25 30.44
N ALA A 406 -9.10 -15.19 30.45
CA ALA A 406 -8.98 -14.32 31.61
C ALA A 406 -10.27 -13.54 31.91
N VAL A 407 -10.95 -13.05 30.87
CA VAL A 407 -12.23 -12.34 30.99
C VAL A 407 -13.34 -13.26 31.49
N THR A 408 -13.39 -14.51 31.02
CA THR A 408 -14.40 -15.51 31.42
C THR A 408 -14.17 -16.07 32.83
N SER A 409 -12.93 -16.11 33.33
CA SER A 409 -12.59 -16.55 34.69
C SER A 409 -12.82 -15.50 35.79
N GLU A 410 -13.59 -14.43 35.51
CA GLU A 410 -13.90 -13.31 36.42
C GLU A 410 -12.67 -12.55 36.97
N THR A 411 -11.52 -12.65 36.32
CA THR A 411 -10.30 -11.92 36.68
C THR A 411 -9.99 -10.82 35.66
N GLY A 412 -9.28 -9.78 36.08
CA GLY A 412 -8.77 -8.75 35.17
C GLY A 412 -7.58 -9.26 34.36
N ILE A 413 -7.48 -8.79 33.12
CA ILE A 413 -6.28 -8.94 32.29
C ILE A 413 -5.72 -7.58 31.91
N LEU A 414 -4.40 -7.41 32.08
CA LEU A 414 -3.65 -6.29 31.54
C LEU A 414 -2.89 -6.73 30.29
N VAL A 415 -3.25 -6.14 29.15
CA VAL A 415 -2.48 -6.27 27.91
C VAL A 415 -1.56 -5.06 27.82
N HIS A 416 -0.26 -5.29 27.68
CA HIS A 416 0.70 -4.19 27.65
C HIS A 416 1.77 -4.36 26.58
N SER A 417 2.32 -3.22 26.19
CA SER A 417 3.55 -3.09 25.44
C SER A 417 4.43 -2.06 26.17
N ALA A 418 5.48 -1.54 25.55
CA ALA A 418 6.32 -0.52 26.17
C ALA A 418 5.49 0.68 26.65
N ALA A 419 4.75 1.34 25.74
CA ALA A 419 3.93 2.51 26.04
C ALA A 419 2.42 2.22 26.09
N GLY A 420 1.98 1.02 25.73
CA GLY A 420 0.56 0.70 25.66
C GLY A 420 -0.21 1.37 24.51
N LYS A 421 0.49 1.80 23.45
CA LYS A 421 -0.08 2.58 22.34
C LYS A 421 -0.19 1.84 21.00
N SER A 422 0.77 0.97 20.69
CA SER A 422 0.85 0.28 19.39
C SER A 422 0.50 -1.20 19.53
N ARG A 423 1.48 -2.11 19.67
CA ARG A 423 1.29 -3.59 19.72
C ARG A 423 0.17 -4.10 20.64
N SER A 424 0.11 -3.61 21.87
CA SER A 424 -0.93 -4.01 22.84
C SER A 424 -2.29 -3.41 22.52
N ALA A 425 -2.33 -2.16 22.02
CA ALA A 425 -3.57 -1.55 21.54
C ALA A 425 -4.11 -2.30 20.32
N ALA A 426 -3.23 -2.66 19.38
CA ALA A 426 -3.52 -3.52 18.24
C ALA A 426 -4.13 -4.85 18.72
N THR A 427 -3.45 -5.57 19.61
CA THR A 427 -3.93 -6.85 20.17
C THR A 427 -5.32 -6.72 20.83
N VAL A 428 -5.55 -5.66 21.61
CA VAL A 428 -6.86 -5.39 22.24
C VAL A 428 -7.93 -5.07 21.21
N ILE A 429 -7.62 -4.26 20.19
CA ILE A 429 -8.53 -3.96 19.08
C ILE A 429 -8.90 -5.26 18.35
N SER A 430 -7.93 -6.10 17.99
CA SER A 430 -8.17 -7.38 17.31
C SER A 430 -9.13 -8.27 18.12
N TYR A 431 -8.89 -8.38 19.44
CA TYR A 431 -9.75 -9.15 20.34
C TYR A 431 -11.19 -8.61 20.33
N LEU A 432 -11.36 -7.30 20.48
CA LEU A 432 -12.67 -6.67 20.54
C LEU A 432 -13.42 -6.70 19.21
N MET A 433 -12.72 -6.59 18.08
CA MET A 433 -13.33 -6.79 16.75
C MET A 433 -13.98 -8.18 16.65
N LYS A 434 -13.26 -9.25 17.01
CA LYS A 434 -13.77 -10.62 17.01
C LYS A 434 -14.83 -10.85 18.08
N LYS A 435 -14.65 -10.30 19.30
CA LYS A 435 -15.57 -10.49 20.43
C LYS A 435 -16.90 -9.77 20.24
N LEU A 436 -16.87 -8.56 19.67
CA LEU A 436 -18.05 -7.72 19.49
C LEU A 436 -18.67 -7.85 18.10
N GLY A 437 -17.97 -8.44 17.14
CA GLY A 437 -18.38 -8.49 15.74
C GLY A 437 -18.50 -7.10 15.12
N LYS A 438 -17.63 -6.16 15.54
CA LYS A 438 -17.67 -4.75 15.12
C LYS A 438 -16.52 -4.40 14.19
N PRO A 439 -16.73 -3.45 13.26
CA PRO A 439 -15.70 -3.02 12.33
C PRO A 439 -14.55 -2.32 13.04
N TYR A 440 -13.39 -2.28 12.38
CA TYR A 440 -12.14 -1.76 12.95
C TYR A 440 -12.29 -0.35 13.50
N GLU A 441 -12.81 0.58 12.69
CA GLU A 441 -12.90 1.99 13.09
C GLU A 441 -13.76 2.19 14.34
N GLU A 442 -14.87 1.46 14.45
CA GLU A 442 -15.74 1.55 15.63
C GLU A 442 -15.05 1.03 16.89
N VAL A 443 -14.32 -0.07 16.78
CA VAL A 443 -13.55 -0.63 17.90
C VAL A 443 -12.36 0.27 18.24
N ARG A 444 -11.65 0.79 17.24
CA ARG A 444 -10.52 1.71 17.40
C ARG A 444 -10.96 2.95 18.17
N ASP A 445 -12.07 3.57 17.76
CA ASP A 445 -12.63 4.75 18.42
C ASP A 445 -13.04 4.43 19.86
N LEU A 446 -13.61 3.24 20.13
CA LEU A 446 -13.91 2.81 21.50
C LEU A 446 -12.64 2.70 22.36
N VAL A 447 -11.57 2.12 21.82
CA VAL A 447 -10.31 1.97 22.55
C VAL A 447 -9.63 3.34 22.75
N ASP A 448 -9.63 4.19 21.73
CA ASP A 448 -9.01 5.53 21.77
C ASP A 448 -9.74 6.47 22.75
N GLN A 449 -11.08 6.38 22.84
CA GLN A 449 -11.85 7.10 23.87
C GLN A 449 -11.47 6.70 25.30
N LYS A 450 -11.09 5.44 25.51
CA LYS A 450 -10.72 4.90 26.84
C LYS A 450 -9.25 5.09 27.17
N ARG A 451 -8.39 5.09 26.14
CA ARG A 451 -6.95 5.37 26.23
C ARG A 451 -6.56 6.30 25.07
N PRO A 452 -6.53 7.62 25.27
CA PRO A 452 -6.25 8.57 24.20
C PRO A 452 -4.90 8.37 23.54
N HIS A 453 -4.85 8.61 22.23
CA HIS A 453 -3.63 8.55 21.41
C HIS A 453 -3.06 7.14 21.26
N ILE A 454 -3.92 6.13 21.13
CA ILE A 454 -3.45 4.85 20.59
C ILE A 454 -2.99 5.05 19.15
N ASN A 455 -1.91 4.37 18.79
CA ASN A 455 -1.37 4.42 17.44
C ASN A 455 -0.77 3.05 17.05
N PRO A 456 -1.60 2.05 16.75
CA PRO A 456 -1.15 0.82 16.10
C PRO A 456 -0.43 1.13 14.78
N ASN A 457 0.70 0.47 14.53
CA ASN A 457 1.42 0.59 13.25
C ASN A 457 0.59 0.15 12.03
N GLU A 458 0.92 0.67 10.85
CA GLU A 458 0.16 0.49 9.60
C GLU A 458 -0.01 -0.98 9.14
N GLY A 459 0.96 -1.86 9.38
CA GLY A 459 0.79 -3.29 9.08
C GLY A 459 -0.36 -3.94 9.81
N TYR A 460 -0.64 -3.48 11.03
CA TYR A 460 -1.79 -3.94 11.80
C TYR A 460 -3.10 -3.39 11.21
N LYS A 461 -3.11 -2.14 10.74
CA LYS A 461 -4.27 -1.53 10.06
C LYS A 461 -4.61 -2.22 8.75
N PHE A 462 -3.60 -2.64 7.97
CA PHE A 462 -3.80 -3.42 6.75
C PHE A 462 -4.51 -4.76 7.03
N VAL A 463 -4.05 -5.47 8.06
CA VAL A 463 -4.68 -6.70 8.56
C VAL A 463 -6.11 -6.45 9.06
N TYR A 464 -6.34 -5.34 9.79
CA TYR A 464 -7.67 -4.98 10.23
C TYR A 464 -8.60 -4.68 9.09
N ASN A 465 -8.14 -4.03 8.02
CA ASN A 465 -8.93 -3.83 6.82
C ASN A 465 -9.28 -5.15 6.11
N GLN A 466 -8.39 -6.15 6.13
CA GLN A 466 -8.72 -7.50 5.64
C GLN A 466 -9.79 -8.19 6.50
N TYR A 467 -9.65 -8.17 7.83
CA TYR A 467 -10.64 -8.75 8.75
C TYR A 467 -11.97 -7.97 8.73
N ASN A 468 -11.92 -6.65 8.59
CA ASN A 468 -13.07 -5.75 8.44
C ASN A 468 -13.80 -6.03 7.13
N THR A 469 -13.06 -6.30 6.05
CA THR A 469 -13.63 -6.77 4.79
C THR A 469 -14.35 -8.09 5.00
N MET A 470 -13.77 -9.07 5.72
CA MET A 470 -14.44 -10.35 6.04
C MET A 470 -15.66 -10.21 6.95
N LEU A 471 -15.62 -9.33 7.96
CA LEU A 471 -16.73 -9.05 8.90
C LEU A 471 -17.87 -8.31 8.20
N ILE A 472 -17.55 -7.27 7.43
CA ILE A 472 -18.52 -6.56 6.58
C ILE A 472 -19.08 -7.52 5.53
N TYR A 473 -18.27 -8.41 4.95
CA TYR A 473 -18.72 -9.43 4.02
C TYR A 473 -19.67 -10.44 4.69
N THR A 474 -19.43 -10.82 5.94
CA THR A 474 -20.29 -11.72 6.72
C THR A 474 -21.60 -11.05 7.15
N ILE A 475 -21.55 -9.76 7.52
CA ILE A 475 -22.72 -8.95 7.90
C ILE A 475 -23.56 -8.54 6.68
N SER A 476 -22.91 -8.31 5.52
CA SER A 476 -23.55 -7.80 4.30
C SER A 476 -24.04 -8.89 3.35
N ASN A 477 -23.56 -10.13 3.43
CA ASN A 477 -23.93 -11.21 2.50
C ASN A 477 -24.93 -12.22 3.05
N SER A 478 -26.10 -11.73 3.44
CA SER A 478 -27.34 -12.53 3.36
C SER A 478 -27.88 -12.66 1.93
N ALA A 479 -27.20 -12.11 0.90
CA ALA A 479 -27.53 -12.34 -0.51
C ALA A 479 -26.37 -12.07 -1.50
N ILE A 480 -25.68 -13.14 -1.95
CA ILE A 480 -25.03 -13.40 -3.29
C ILE A 480 -24.11 -12.29 -3.87
N LYS A 481 -22.79 -12.48 -4.13
CA LYS A 481 -22.15 -13.39 -5.12
C LYS A 481 -20.64 -13.54 -4.76
N VAL A 482 -20.14 -14.77 -4.63
CA VAL A 482 -18.75 -15.10 -4.22
C VAL A 482 -17.83 -15.09 -5.44
N ASP A 483 -16.59 -14.60 -5.32
CA ASP A 483 -15.54 -14.79 -6.34
C ASP A 483 -15.22 -16.29 -6.43
N ILE A 484 -15.30 -16.88 -7.62
CA ILE A 484 -15.26 -18.34 -7.83
C ILE A 484 -13.95 -18.69 -8.53
N MET A 485 -13.15 -19.54 -7.91
CA MET A 485 -11.96 -20.14 -8.50
C MET A 485 -12.26 -20.72 -9.89
N ASP A 486 -11.45 -20.38 -10.88
CA ASP A 486 -11.62 -20.82 -12.26
C ASP A 486 -11.37 -22.33 -12.37
N GLN A 487 -12.45 -23.08 -12.50
CA GLN A 487 -12.38 -24.51 -12.78
C GLN A 487 -12.08 -24.70 -14.26
N ILE A 488 -10.92 -25.29 -14.56
CA ILE A 488 -10.48 -25.53 -15.93
C ILE A 488 -11.04 -26.84 -16.46
N TRP A 489 -10.90 -27.92 -15.68
CA TRP A 489 -11.27 -29.26 -16.13
C TRP A 489 -11.41 -30.24 -14.96
N HIS A 490 -12.59 -30.82 -14.71
CA HIS A 490 -12.82 -31.86 -13.67
C HIS A 490 -11.98 -31.75 -12.39
N ASN A 491 -12.41 -30.91 -11.44
CA ASN A 491 -11.70 -30.68 -10.18
C ASN A 491 -10.25 -30.14 -10.33
N LEU A 492 -9.80 -29.78 -11.54
CA LEU A 492 -8.59 -29.00 -11.79
C LEU A 492 -8.92 -27.52 -11.86
N TYR A 493 -8.25 -26.74 -11.03
CA TYR A 493 -8.41 -25.30 -10.89
C TYR A 493 -7.09 -24.60 -11.21
N LEU A 494 -7.18 -23.44 -11.85
CA LEU A 494 -6.03 -22.61 -12.18
C LEU A 494 -6.22 -21.23 -11.56
N GLY A 495 -5.29 -20.84 -10.68
CA GLY A 495 -5.44 -19.65 -9.86
C GLY A 495 -4.16 -18.85 -9.67
N SER A 496 -4.30 -17.76 -8.94
CA SER A 496 -3.24 -16.88 -8.44
C SER A 496 -2.73 -17.35 -7.08
N MET A 497 -1.71 -16.65 -6.57
CA MET A 497 -1.23 -16.88 -5.20
C MET A 497 -2.34 -16.64 -4.15
N ASN A 498 -3.26 -15.72 -4.38
CA ASN A 498 -4.38 -15.46 -3.46
C ASN A 498 -5.32 -16.67 -3.38
N ASP A 499 -5.60 -17.30 -4.52
CA ASP A 499 -6.43 -18.51 -4.58
C ASP A 499 -5.79 -19.67 -3.81
N ALA A 500 -4.44 -19.72 -3.78
CA ALA A 500 -3.69 -20.72 -3.02
C ALA A 500 -3.60 -20.43 -1.51
N LEU A 501 -3.99 -19.23 -1.08
CA LEU A 501 -4.06 -18.83 0.33
C LEU A 501 -5.51 -18.77 0.85
N ASP A 502 -6.51 -18.97 -0.03
CA ASP A 502 -7.93 -18.91 0.31
C ASP A 502 -8.48 -20.27 0.76
N SER A 503 -8.41 -20.51 2.07
CA SER A 503 -8.91 -21.73 2.71
C SER A 503 -10.43 -21.94 2.55
N THR A 504 -11.21 -20.88 2.34
CA THR A 504 -12.67 -20.98 2.16
C THR A 504 -12.97 -21.62 0.81
N GLN A 505 -12.25 -21.21 -0.23
CA GLN A 505 -12.38 -21.82 -1.55
C GLN A 505 -11.80 -23.24 -1.59
N HIS A 506 -10.73 -23.52 -0.84
CA HIS A 506 -10.20 -24.88 -0.72
C HIS A 506 -11.23 -25.86 -0.15
N ILE A 507 -11.94 -25.46 0.90
CA ILE A 507 -13.03 -26.27 1.48
C ILE A 507 -14.16 -26.42 0.46
N ARG A 508 -14.59 -25.31 -0.17
CA ARG A 508 -15.71 -25.30 -1.11
C ARG A 508 -15.50 -26.21 -2.32
N TYR A 509 -14.28 -26.22 -2.87
CA TYR A 509 -13.93 -27.00 -4.06
C TYR A 509 -13.20 -28.30 -3.72
N ASN A 510 -13.17 -28.68 -2.44
CA ASN A 510 -12.50 -29.89 -1.95
C ASN A 510 -11.05 -30.01 -2.46
N ILE A 511 -10.31 -28.89 -2.42
CA ILE A 511 -8.90 -28.86 -2.80
C ILE A 511 -8.09 -29.69 -1.78
N LYS A 512 -7.40 -30.71 -2.28
CA LYS A 512 -6.50 -31.58 -1.49
C LYS A 512 -5.06 -31.54 -1.99
N THR A 513 -4.82 -30.91 -3.13
CA THR A 513 -3.48 -30.74 -3.68
C THR A 513 -3.31 -29.32 -4.22
N ILE A 514 -2.21 -28.67 -3.84
CA ILE A 514 -1.80 -27.36 -4.38
C ILE A 514 -0.43 -27.51 -5.03
N VAL A 515 -0.33 -27.10 -6.30
CA VAL A 515 0.92 -27.07 -7.06
C VAL A 515 1.36 -25.62 -7.27
N THR A 516 2.42 -25.24 -6.57
CA THR A 516 3.04 -23.92 -6.66
C THR A 516 4.09 -23.88 -7.75
N VAL A 517 3.87 -23.08 -8.79
CA VAL A 517 4.78 -22.91 -9.94
C VAL A 517 5.45 -21.53 -9.86
N MET A 518 6.38 -21.39 -8.92
CA MET A 518 7.06 -20.14 -8.60
C MET A 518 8.53 -20.38 -8.22
N ASP A 519 9.35 -19.33 -8.20
CA ASP A 519 10.75 -19.35 -7.76
C ASP A 519 10.90 -19.57 -6.24
N LYS A 520 9.80 -19.43 -5.49
CA LYS A 520 9.69 -19.74 -4.07
C LYS A 520 8.40 -20.53 -3.77
N PRO A 521 8.42 -21.49 -2.84
CA PRO A 521 7.20 -22.18 -2.41
C PRO A 521 6.31 -21.26 -1.57
N ILE A 522 5.08 -21.71 -1.30
CA ILE A 522 4.29 -21.17 -0.19
C ILE A 522 5.06 -21.44 1.11
N ALA A 523 5.15 -20.45 2.00
CA ALA A 523 5.83 -20.64 3.27
C ALA A 523 5.04 -21.62 4.15
N ASP A 524 5.74 -22.49 4.89
CA ASP A 524 5.14 -23.56 5.67
C ASP A 524 4.05 -23.10 6.66
N GLY A 525 4.12 -21.85 7.13
CA GLY A 525 3.11 -21.24 7.99
C GLY A 525 1.72 -21.06 7.36
N PHE A 526 1.60 -21.18 6.03
CA PHE A 526 0.33 -21.11 5.30
C PHE A 526 -0.17 -22.50 4.85
N HIS A 527 0.52 -23.58 5.20
CA HIS A 527 0.10 -24.93 4.82
C HIS A 527 -1.08 -25.41 5.66
N CYS A 528 -2.15 -25.81 5.00
CA CYS A 528 -3.26 -26.51 5.61
C CYS A 528 -2.92 -28.00 5.80
N LYS A 529 -3.21 -28.56 6.97
CA LYS A 529 -2.87 -29.96 7.33
C LYS A 529 -3.45 -31.01 6.38
N ASP A 530 -4.59 -30.72 5.76
CA ASP A 530 -5.33 -31.64 4.89
C ASP A 530 -5.06 -31.43 3.40
N ILE A 531 -4.06 -30.61 3.05
CA ILE A 531 -3.67 -30.30 1.67
C ILE A 531 -2.22 -30.74 1.46
N THR A 532 -1.98 -31.44 0.35
CA THR A 532 -0.63 -31.79 -0.12
C THR A 532 -0.09 -30.65 -0.96
N TYR A 533 1.05 -30.08 -0.57
CA TYR A 533 1.71 -29.00 -1.30
C TYR A 533 2.86 -29.55 -2.15
N HIS A 534 2.84 -29.22 -3.43
CA HIS A 534 3.93 -29.49 -4.37
C HIS A 534 4.52 -28.18 -4.86
N TRP A 535 5.83 -28.17 -5.08
CA TRP A 535 6.54 -26.98 -5.56
C TRP A 535 7.34 -27.30 -6.81
N ILE A 536 7.15 -26.47 -7.83
CA ILE A 536 7.91 -26.43 -9.07
C ILE A 536 8.68 -25.10 -9.06
N ASN A 537 9.99 -25.19 -8.88
CA ASN A 537 10.89 -24.03 -8.88
C ASN A 537 11.08 -23.49 -10.31
N ALA A 538 10.17 -22.63 -10.75
CA ALA A 538 10.20 -22.02 -12.07
C ALA A 538 10.20 -20.49 -11.97
N LYS A 539 11.18 -19.82 -12.59
CA LYS A 539 11.31 -18.37 -12.61
C LYS A 539 10.38 -17.73 -13.66
N ASP A 540 9.94 -16.51 -13.42
CA ASP A 540 9.02 -15.76 -14.29
C ASP A 540 9.77 -14.97 -15.38
N HIS A 541 10.30 -15.67 -16.37
CA HIS A 541 10.95 -15.04 -17.53
C HIS A 541 10.90 -15.97 -18.76
N ASP A 542 10.96 -15.38 -19.95
CA ASP A 542 10.72 -16.08 -21.23
C ASP A 542 11.73 -17.20 -21.53
N ASN A 543 12.94 -17.13 -20.95
CA ASN A 543 13.99 -18.12 -21.14
C ASN A 543 13.93 -19.32 -20.17
N GLN A 544 12.89 -19.41 -19.32
CA GLN A 544 12.75 -20.51 -18.38
C GLN A 544 12.26 -21.77 -19.12
N ASP A 545 13.08 -22.82 -19.16
CA ASP A 545 12.68 -24.09 -19.76
C ASP A 545 11.71 -24.86 -18.84
N LEU A 546 10.42 -24.77 -19.16
CA LEU A 546 9.36 -25.46 -18.43
C LEU A 546 9.19 -26.93 -18.82
N LEU A 547 9.72 -27.36 -19.97
CA LEU A 547 9.57 -28.74 -20.47
C LEU A 547 10.15 -29.75 -19.47
N THR A 548 11.24 -29.37 -18.79
CA THR A 548 11.92 -30.18 -17.78
C THR A 548 11.02 -30.55 -16.59
N TYR A 549 9.98 -29.78 -16.30
CA TYR A 549 9.07 -30.02 -15.18
C TYR A 549 7.82 -30.81 -15.57
N PHE A 550 7.50 -30.97 -16.85
CA PHE A 550 6.23 -31.58 -17.29
C PHE A 550 5.99 -32.99 -16.75
N PRO A 551 6.97 -33.93 -16.76
CA PRO A 551 6.74 -35.27 -16.22
C PRO A 551 6.40 -35.25 -14.72
N ASN A 552 7.14 -34.48 -13.93
CA ASN A 552 6.92 -34.38 -12.49
C ASN A 552 5.60 -33.65 -12.17
N ALA A 553 5.29 -32.59 -12.91
CA ALA A 553 4.03 -31.87 -12.76
C ALA A 553 2.82 -32.77 -13.06
N TYR A 554 2.93 -33.64 -14.07
CA TYR A 554 1.91 -34.63 -14.37
C TYR A 554 1.68 -35.54 -13.17
N ASP A 555 2.73 -36.13 -12.60
CA ASP A 555 2.61 -37.05 -11.46
C ASP A 555 2.03 -36.36 -10.21
N MET A 556 2.43 -35.10 -9.95
CA MET A 556 1.93 -34.26 -8.85
C MET A 556 0.41 -34.02 -8.94
N MET A 557 -0.13 -33.91 -10.15
CA MET A 557 -1.53 -33.55 -10.39
C MET A 557 -2.40 -34.79 -10.58
N ASP A 558 -1.91 -35.81 -11.29
CA ASP A 558 -2.75 -36.86 -11.85
C ASP A 558 -3.38 -37.76 -10.79
N ALA A 559 -2.65 -38.04 -9.71
CA ALA A 559 -3.16 -38.85 -8.61
C ALA A 559 -4.38 -38.19 -7.96
N ALA A 560 -4.31 -36.89 -7.70
CA ALA A 560 -5.37 -36.13 -7.03
C ALA A 560 -6.59 -35.90 -7.95
N VAL A 561 -6.36 -35.59 -9.23
CA VAL A 561 -7.44 -35.51 -10.23
C VAL A 561 -8.13 -36.87 -10.40
N THR A 562 -7.37 -37.96 -10.49
CA THR A 562 -7.92 -39.33 -10.65
C THR A 562 -8.67 -39.79 -9.40
N ALA A 563 -8.23 -39.38 -8.20
CA ALA A 563 -8.94 -39.63 -6.94
C ALA A 563 -10.22 -38.79 -6.78
N GLY A 564 -10.50 -37.87 -7.71
CA GLY A 564 -11.68 -36.99 -7.66
C GLY A 564 -11.57 -35.86 -6.64
N THR A 565 -10.36 -35.56 -6.16
CA THR A 565 -10.09 -34.44 -5.26
C THR A 565 -9.68 -33.19 -6.05
N GLY A 566 -9.91 -32.02 -5.48
CA GLY A 566 -9.56 -30.75 -6.08
C GLY A 566 -8.04 -30.53 -6.15
N VAL A 567 -7.56 -30.10 -7.31
CA VAL A 567 -6.17 -29.70 -7.55
C VAL A 567 -6.14 -28.25 -7.97
N LEU A 568 -5.42 -27.41 -7.23
CA LEU A 568 -5.16 -26.03 -7.60
C LEU A 568 -3.72 -25.89 -8.08
N VAL A 569 -3.54 -25.45 -9.33
CA VAL A 569 -2.23 -25.05 -9.86
C VAL A 569 -2.17 -23.53 -9.91
N HIS A 570 -1.11 -22.95 -9.36
CA HIS A 570 -0.98 -21.49 -9.34
C HIS A 570 0.47 -21.04 -9.56
N CYS A 571 0.60 -19.81 -10.07
CA CYS A 571 1.82 -19.02 -9.96
C CYS A 571 1.48 -17.70 -9.25
N ARG A 572 2.19 -16.61 -9.52
CA ARG A 572 1.86 -15.31 -8.92
C ARG A 572 0.47 -14.83 -9.34
N ARG A 573 0.20 -14.82 -10.65
CA ARG A 573 -1.06 -14.35 -11.24
C ARG A 573 -1.95 -15.46 -11.82
N GLY A 574 -1.43 -16.67 -11.98
CA GLY A 574 -2.16 -17.77 -12.60
C GLY A 574 -2.31 -17.63 -14.11
N ILE A 575 -1.36 -17.02 -14.81
CA ILE A 575 -1.50 -16.64 -16.24
C ILE A 575 -0.48 -17.35 -17.14
N SER A 576 0.80 -17.32 -16.78
CA SER A 576 1.89 -17.85 -17.63
C SER A 576 2.31 -19.26 -17.16
N ARG A 577 3.33 -19.36 -16.30
CA ARG A 577 3.92 -20.63 -15.84
C ARG A 577 2.90 -21.71 -15.42
N SER A 578 1.97 -21.37 -14.54
CA SER A 578 0.96 -22.32 -14.06
C SER A 578 -0.05 -22.71 -15.13
N ALA A 579 -0.39 -21.81 -16.06
CA ALA A 579 -1.23 -22.14 -17.20
C ALA A 579 -0.50 -23.09 -18.14
N THR A 580 0.79 -22.86 -18.40
CA THR A 580 1.63 -23.75 -19.21
C THR A 580 1.69 -25.17 -18.62
N ILE A 581 1.83 -25.29 -17.30
CA ILE A 581 1.77 -26.59 -16.60
C ILE A 581 0.38 -27.25 -16.73
N VAL A 582 -0.70 -26.49 -16.58
CA VAL A 582 -2.06 -27.02 -16.74
C VAL A 582 -2.32 -27.47 -18.18
N ILE A 583 -1.88 -26.69 -19.16
CA ILE A 583 -2.02 -27.03 -20.58
C ILE A 583 -1.22 -28.30 -20.91
N SER A 584 0.03 -28.40 -20.46
CA SER A 584 0.85 -29.60 -20.74
C SER A 584 0.26 -30.86 -20.09
N TYR A 585 -0.23 -30.75 -18.85
CA TYR A 585 -0.95 -31.83 -18.17
C TYR A 585 -2.17 -32.29 -18.97
N LEU A 586 -3.03 -31.36 -19.40
CA LEU A 586 -4.27 -31.68 -20.13
C LEU A 586 -3.99 -32.24 -21.53
N MET A 587 -2.99 -31.74 -22.25
CA MET A 587 -2.56 -32.31 -23.53
C MET A 587 -2.19 -33.78 -23.38
N GLN A 588 -1.43 -34.12 -22.33
CA GLN A 588 -1.03 -35.50 -22.05
C GLN A 588 -2.20 -36.37 -21.57
N LYS A 589 -3.02 -35.86 -20.63
CA LYS A 589 -4.14 -36.59 -20.03
C LYS A 589 -5.25 -36.89 -21.04
N LEU A 590 -5.60 -35.91 -21.87
CA LEU A 590 -6.69 -36.01 -22.84
C LEU A 590 -6.24 -36.50 -24.22
N ARG A 591 -4.92 -36.55 -24.47
CA ARG A 591 -4.33 -36.87 -25.78
C ARG A 591 -4.87 -35.98 -26.90
N LYS A 592 -4.97 -34.68 -26.62
CA LYS A 592 -5.48 -33.65 -27.53
C LYS A 592 -4.38 -32.65 -27.93
N PRO A 593 -4.46 -32.05 -29.12
CA PRO A 593 -3.47 -31.07 -29.57
C PRO A 593 -3.51 -29.80 -28.73
N TYR A 594 -2.40 -29.05 -28.72
CA TYR A 594 -2.23 -27.82 -27.94
C TYR A 594 -3.37 -26.83 -28.13
N GLU A 595 -3.81 -26.58 -29.37
CA GLU A 595 -4.81 -25.54 -29.61
C GLU A 595 -6.17 -25.83 -29.00
N GLU A 596 -6.59 -27.10 -29.03
CA GLU A 596 -7.86 -27.50 -28.42
C GLU A 596 -7.82 -27.38 -26.89
N ILE A 597 -6.68 -27.73 -26.28
CA ILE A 597 -6.48 -27.56 -24.84
C ILE A 597 -6.36 -26.08 -24.48
N ARG A 598 -5.63 -25.29 -25.26
CA ARG A 598 -5.47 -23.85 -25.05
C ARG A 598 -6.82 -23.15 -25.07
N GLU A 599 -7.68 -23.46 -26.06
CA GLU A 599 -9.04 -22.92 -26.14
C GLU A 599 -9.87 -23.27 -24.89
N LEU A 600 -9.79 -24.53 -24.41
CA LEU A 600 -10.45 -24.94 -23.17
C LEU A 600 -9.96 -24.12 -21.95
N VAL A 601 -8.65 -23.96 -21.80
CA VAL A 601 -8.07 -23.22 -20.67
C VAL A 601 -8.42 -21.74 -20.73
N VAL A 602 -8.31 -21.11 -21.91
CA VAL A 602 -8.64 -19.69 -22.13
C VAL A 602 -10.12 -19.41 -21.94
N ALA A 603 -11.01 -20.32 -22.39
CA ALA A 603 -12.45 -20.17 -22.21
C ALA A 603 -12.85 -20.16 -20.72
N ASN A 604 -12.14 -20.91 -19.89
CA ASN A 604 -12.41 -20.98 -18.44
C ASN A 604 -11.56 -20.02 -17.61
N ARG A 605 -10.48 -19.45 -18.16
CA ARG A 605 -9.69 -18.38 -17.54
C ARG A 605 -9.24 -17.36 -18.60
N PRO A 606 -10.11 -16.38 -18.95
CA PRO A 606 -9.85 -15.43 -20.03
C PRO A 606 -8.62 -14.54 -19.83
N ALA A 607 -8.08 -14.45 -18.61
CA ALA A 607 -6.87 -13.69 -18.30
C ALA A 607 -5.60 -14.23 -18.99
N ILE A 608 -5.65 -15.44 -19.56
CA ILE A 608 -4.58 -16.05 -20.34
C ILE A 608 -4.70 -15.53 -21.79
N TYR A 609 -4.33 -14.27 -22.01
CA TYR A 609 -4.23 -13.70 -23.37
C TYR A 609 -2.89 -14.09 -24.02
N SER A 610 -2.95 -14.26 -25.35
CA SER A 610 -1.96 -14.83 -26.26
C SER A 610 -0.56 -14.23 -26.15
N TYR A 611 0.38 -15.04 -25.63
CA TYR A 611 1.81 -15.00 -25.97
C TYR A 611 2.11 -15.96 -27.11
#